data_AF-A0A2I0SEA8-F1
#
_entry.id   AF-A0A2I0SEA8-F1
#
_cell.length_a   1.000
_cell.length_b   1.000
_cell.length_c   1.000
_cell.angle_alpha   90.00
_cell.angle_beta   90.00
_cell.angle_gamma   90.00
#
_symmetry.space_group_name_H-M   'P 1'
#
loop_
_entity.id
_entity.type
_entity.pdbx_description
1 polymer ?
#
loop_
_entity_poly.entity_id
_entity_poly.type
_entity_poly.pdbx_seq_one_letter_code
_entity_poly.pdbx_strand_id
1 'polypeptide(L)'
;MTGAEIDFAGVFQALPGMVALLTPEMFFVDANEDYLSNSGRSREQLVGRYLFDVFPDRPDDPAATGMRDLQASLRRVVESGERDAMALQRYDVESLERPGVWEERYWSPVNVPVLDENGAVTLVIHRVEEVTEFIRARGGLAQGDRTPLLEAELYTRARELQELNERLRRAHAREREVAVALQDALLPSPEQVGTHHAAVRYRPATSSLNVCGDWYDLVSLSGDRMAVAVGDVVGHGLPAACVMGQLRSALSAASRAADGPARALEVLGLYARSVEGAESTTAVTAWIDWETRTITYSSAGHLPPALLHGDGRVEFLDRATDPPLGARPEHVARPEAATGFASGDTLVLYTDGLVERRTEDIDVSLGRLAAALAHHREAEPEALADALLSDLLPPGGVTDDTALVILPL
;
A
#
# COMPACT_ATOMS: atom_id res chain seq x y z
N MET A 1 -1.97 -35.68 2.03
CA MET A 1 -2.23 -36.18 3.39
C MET A 1 -3.73 -36.16 3.60
N THR A 2 -4.34 -37.33 3.54
CA THR A 2 -5.76 -37.60 3.85
C THR A 2 -6.07 -37.16 5.29
N GLY A 3 -7.26 -36.59 5.50
CA GLY A 3 -7.68 -35.95 6.75
C GLY A 3 -7.46 -36.83 7.98
N ALA A 4 -6.36 -36.55 8.69
CA ALA A 4 -6.22 -36.97 10.07
C ALA A 4 -7.15 -36.06 10.88
N GLU A 5 -8.20 -36.63 11.46
CA GLU A 5 -9.04 -35.96 12.44
C GLU A 5 -8.11 -35.47 13.57
N ILE A 6 -8.03 -34.16 13.76
CA ILE A 6 -7.11 -33.56 14.72
C ILE A 6 -7.65 -33.86 16.11
N ASP A 7 -6.84 -34.52 16.94
CA ASP A 7 -7.15 -34.69 18.36
C ASP A 7 -6.97 -33.36 19.09
N PHE A 8 -8.01 -32.54 19.08
CA PHE A 8 -8.02 -31.23 19.73
C PHE A 8 -7.90 -31.32 21.25
N ALA A 9 -8.31 -32.43 21.87
CA ALA A 9 -8.12 -32.64 23.31
C ALA A 9 -6.63 -32.85 23.62
N GLY A 10 -5.94 -33.70 22.85
CA GLY A 10 -4.49 -33.87 22.95
C GLY A 10 -3.72 -32.58 22.68
N VAL A 11 -4.14 -31.79 21.68
CA VAL A 11 -3.54 -30.47 21.39
C VAL A 11 -3.74 -29.50 22.55
N PHE A 12 -4.95 -29.38 23.10
CA PHE A 12 -5.25 -28.51 24.24
C PHE A 12 -4.39 -28.84 25.47
N GLN A 13 -4.25 -30.13 25.79
CA GLN A 13 -3.42 -30.57 26.90
C GLN A 13 -1.93 -30.30 26.69
N ALA A 14 -1.46 -30.26 25.44
CA ALA A 14 -0.07 -29.98 25.07
C ALA A 14 0.23 -28.49 24.81
N LEU A 15 -0.76 -27.59 24.91
CA LEU A 15 -0.53 -26.16 24.72
C LEU A 15 0.41 -25.62 25.81
N PRO A 16 1.45 -24.85 25.45
CA PRO A 16 2.36 -24.26 26.43
C PRO A 16 1.69 -23.14 27.23
N GLY A 17 1.96 -23.11 28.53
CA GLY A 17 1.43 -22.10 29.46
C GLY A 17 0.11 -22.52 30.08
N MET A 18 -0.34 -21.80 31.12
CA MET A 18 -1.55 -22.15 31.84
C MET A 18 -2.77 -21.75 31.01
N VAL A 19 -3.58 -22.72 30.57
CA VAL A 19 -4.80 -22.47 29.79
C VAL A 19 -6.00 -23.16 30.43
N ALA A 20 -7.07 -22.41 30.64
CA ALA A 20 -8.37 -22.90 31.05
C ALA A 20 -9.46 -22.54 30.03
N LEU A 21 -10.48 -23.37 29.94
CA LEU A 21 -11.72 -23.11 29.20
C LEU A 21 -12.81 -22.75 30.20
N LEU A 22 -13.47 -21.62 29.97
CA LEU A 22 -14.55 -21.11 30.80
C LEU A 22 -15.85 -21.02 30.00
N THR A 23 -16.99 -21.17 30.65
CA THR A 23 -18.28 -20.76 30.09
C THR A 23 -18.38 -19.22 30.08
N PRO A 24 -19.31 -18.62 29.32
CA PRO A 24 -19.61 -17.18 29.40
C PRO A 24 -19.97 -16.70 30.82
N GLU A 25 -20.51 -17.60 31.65
CA GLU A 25 -20.82 -17.37 33.07
C GLU A 25 -19.62 -17.63 34.00
N MET A 26 -18.42 -17.82 33.45
CA MET A 26 -17.14 -17.96 34.17
C MET A 26 -17.03 -19.24 35.01
N PHE A 27 -17.66 -20.33 34.56
CA PHE A 27 -17.45 -21.67 35.12
C PHE A 27 -16.36 -22.41 34.36
N PHE A 28 -15.48 -23.12 35.06
CA PHE A 28 -14.49 -23.98 34.41
C PHE A 28 -15.14 -25.12 33.65
N VAL A 29 -14.83 -25.21 32.36
CA VAL A 29 -15.17 -26.35 31.50
C VAL A 29 -14.03 -27.35 31.48
N ASP A 30 -12.80 -26.86 31.31
CA ASP A 30 -11.60 -27.70 31.38
C ASP A 30 -10.32 -26.87 31.64
N ALA A 31 -9.21 -27.52 31.95
CA ALA A 31 -7.89 -26.90 32.09
C ALA A 31 -6.78 -27.84 31.58
N ASN A 32 -5.67 -27.27 31.09
CA ASN A 32 -4.51 -28.04 30.66
C ASN A 32 -3.58 -28.40 31.83
N GLU A 33 -2.68 -29.36 31.62
CA GLU A 33 -1.77 -29.85 32.67
C GLU A 33 -0.90 -28.75 33.30
N ASP A 34 -0.46 -27.76 32.51
CA ASP A 34 0.29 -26.61 32.99
C ASP A 34 -0.55 -25.76 33.96
N TYR A 35 -1.84 -25.53 33.66
CA TYR A 35 -2.75 -24.80 34.55
C TYR A 35 -2.97 -25.55 35.86
N LEU A 36 -3.21 -26.87 35.81
CA LEU A 36 -3.42 -27.70 37.00
C LEU A 36 -2.18 -27.71 37.90
N SER A 37 -1.01 -27.92 37.31
CA SER A 37 0.26 -28.01 38.04
C SER A 37 0.62 -26.68 38.72
N ASN A 38 0.53 -25.56 37.98
CA ASN A 38 0.94 -24.26 38.51
C ASN A 38 -0.09 -23.64 39.47
N SER A 39 -1.39 -23.84 39.23
CA SER A 39 -2.43 -23.39 40.17
C SER A 39 -2.54 -24.25 41.43
N GLY A 40 -1.91 -25.43 41.42
CA GLY A 40 -1.99 -26.42 42.48
C GLY A 40 -3.39 -26.99 42.68
N ARG A 41 -4.29 -26.90 41.69
CA ARG A 41 -5.66 -27.45 41.75
C ARG A 41 -5.77 -28.67 40.85
N SER A 42 -6.43 -29.72 41.33
CA SER A 42 -6.76 -30.86 40.47
C SER A 42 -7.92 -30.52 39.53
N ARG A 43 -8.04 -31.25 38.42
CA ARG A 43 -9.13 -31.06 37.45
C ARG A 43 -10.51 -31.16 38.10
N GLU A 44 -10.68 -32.10 39.02
CA GLU A 44 -11.92 -32.33 39.78
C GLU A 44 -12.30 -31.17 40.70
N GLN A 45 -11.31 -30.38 41.14
CA GLN A 45 -11.51 -29.19 41.95
C GLN A 45 -11.85 -27.96 41.11
N LEU A 46 -11.54 -27.97 39.81
CA LEU A 46 -11.82 -26.86 38.88
C LEU A 46 -13.13 -27.07 38.12
N VAL A 47 -13.26 -28.18 37.38
CA VAL A 47 -14.33 -28.37 36.40
C VAL A 47 -15.70 -28.28 37.06
N GLY A 48 -16.58 -27.46 36.48
CA GLY A 48 -17.93 -27.16 36.99
C GLY A 48 -17.98 -26.18 38.16
N ARG A 49 -16.85 -25.61 38.60
CA ARG A 49 -16.79 -24.59 39.65
C ARG A 49 -16.70 -23.18 39.05
N TYR A 50 -17.23 -22.22 39.79
CA TYR A 50 -17.13 -20.81 39.44
C TYR A 50 -15.70 -20.31 39.69
N LEU A 51 -15.14 -19.57 38.73
CA LEU A 51 -13.73 -19.13 38.74
C LEU A 51 -13.31 -18.51 40.07
N PHE A 52 -14.11 -17.58 40.59
CA PHE A 52 -13.78 -16.81 41.79
C PHE A 52 -14.14 -17.50 43.11
N ASP A 53 -14.85 -18.64 43.07
CA ASP A 53 -15.01 -19.49 44.25
C ASP A 53 -13.75 -20.34 44.48
N VAL A 54 -13.06 -20.71 43.40
CA VAL A 54 -11.83 -21.50 43.44
C VAL A 54 -10.62 -20.61 43.73
N PHE A 55 -10.59 -19.44 43.10
CA PHE A 55 -9.56 -18.42 43.27
C PHE A 55 -10.21 -17.11 43.72
N PRO A 56 -10.53 -16.97 45.02
CA PRO A 56 -11.03 -15.72 45.57
C PRO A 56 -9.89 -14.71 45.81
N ASP A 57 -10.22 -13.42 45.78
CA ASP A 57 -9.30 -12.39 46.28
C ASP A 57 -9.05 -12.58 47.78
N ARG A 58 -7.87 -12.15 48.25
CA ARG A 58 -7.48 -12.23 49.66
C ARG A 58 -8.48 -11.44 50.54
N PRO A 59 -9.21 -12.09 51.47
CA PRO A 59 -10.28 -11.43 52.24
C PRO A 59 -9.81 -10.27 53.11
N ASP A 60 -8.56 -10.33 53.57
CA ASP A 60 -7.97 -9.35 54.49
C ASP A 60 -7.23 -8.20 53.78
N ASP A 61 -7.20 -8.16 52.44
CA ASP A 61 -6.59 -7.10 51.65
C ASP A 61 -7.65 -6.28 50.89
N PRO A 62 -8.13 -5.15 51.43
CA PRO A 62 -9.11 -4.30 50.76
C PRO A 62 -8.57 -3.62 49.49
N ALA A 63 -7.26 -3.71 49.22
CA ALA A 63 -6.64 -3.23 47.98
C ALA A 63 -6.53 -4.31 46.89
N ALA A 64 -6.94 -5.56 47.15
CA ALA A 64 -7.02 -6.59 46.12
C ALA A 64 -8.04 -6.19 45.04
N THR A 65 -7.59 -6.13 43.78
CA THR A 65 -8.44 -5.76 42.63
C THR A 65 -8.56 -6.88 41.60
N GLY A 66 -7.81 -7.96 41.76
CA GLY A 66 -7.63 -9.01 40.77
C GLY A 66 -8.93 -9.63 40.30
N MET A 67 -9.82 -10.01 41.24
CA MET A 67 -11.09 -10.64 40.90
C MET A 67 -11.98 -9.69 40.12
N ARG A 68 -12.09 -8.44 40.60
CA ARG A 68 -12.92 -7.41 39.96
C ARG A 68 -12.45 -7.08 38.56
N ASP A 69 -11.15 -6.97 38.36
CA ASP A 69 -10.57 -6.60 37.07
C ASP A 69 -10.67 -7.77 36.06
N LEU A 70 -10.45 -9.01 36.52
CA LEU A 70 -10.61 -10.21 35.69
C LEU A 70 -12.08 -10.44 35.32
N GLN A 71 -13.00 -10.24 36.27
CA GLN A 71 -14.42 -10.34 36.02
C GLN A 71 -14.88 -9.30 34.98
N ALA A 72 -14.36 -8.07 35.05
CA ALA A 72 -14.66 -7.03 34.08
C ALA A 72 -14.11 -7.38 32.68
N SER A 73 -12.91 -7.95 32.60
CA SER A 73 -12.33 -8.42 31.34
C SER A 73 -13.15 -9.53 30.69
N LEU A 74 -13.46 -10.59 31.44
CA LEU A 74 -14.27 -11.72 30.95
C LEU A 74 -15.65 -11.26 30.47
N ARG A 75 -16.28 -10.31 31.17
CA ARG A 75 -17.55 -9.73 30.75
C ARG A 75 -17.44 -8.96 29.43
N ARG A 76 -16.41 -8.13 29.27
CA ARG A 76 -16.16 -7.42 27.99
C ARG A 76 -16.02 -8.41 26.84
N VAL A 77 -15.26 -9.48 27.02
CA VAL A 77 -15.06 -10.52 25.99
C VAL A 77 -16.38 -11.19 25.59
N VAL A 78 -17.22 -11.53 26.58
CA VAL A 78 -18.53 -12.14 26.33
C VAL A 78 -19.48 -11.17 25.61
N GLU A 79 -19.47 -9.90 25.99
CA GLU A 79 -20.36 -8.88 25.41
C GLU A 79 -19.92 -8.42 24.02
N SER A 80 -18.61 -8.29 23.76
CA SER A 80 -18.08 -7.77 22.50
C SER A 80 -17.79 -8.85 21.47
N GLY A 81 -17.54 -10.09 21.89
CA GLY A 81 -16.99 -11.13 21.02
C GLY A 81 -15.55 -10.88 20.59
N GLU A 82 -14.86 -9.91 21.20
CA GLU A 82 -13.45 -9.60 20.94
C GLU A 82 -12.54 -10.08 22.08
N ARG A 83 -11.27 -10.34 21.77
CA ARG A 83 -10.27 -10.72 22.79
C ARG A 83 -9.96 -9.54 23.71
N ASP A 84 -9.67 -9.81 24.98
CA ASP A 84 -9.24 -8.78 25.95
C ASP A 84 -7.98 -9.24 26.69
N ALA A 85 -6.96 -8.38 26.70
CA ALA A 85 -5.68 -8.62 27.36
C ALA A 85 -5.56 -7.71 28.58
N MET A 86 -5.28 -8.30 29.74
CA MET A 86 -5.17 -7.55 30.99
C MET A 86 -3.74 -7.17 31.31
N ALA A 87 -3.58 -6.06 32.02
CA ALA A 87 -2.32 -5.70 32.63
C ALA A 87 -1.88 -6.76 33.67
N LEU A 88 -0.58 -6.80 33.96
CA LEU A 88 -0.03 -7.67 35.01
C LEU A 88 -0.63 -7.29 36.37
N GLN A 89 -1.23 -8.26 37.07
CA GLN A 89 -1.85 -8.02 38.37
C GLN A 89 -1.27 -8.94 39.43
N ARG A 90 -1.12 -8.39 40.65
CA ARG A 90 -0.87 -9.21 41.83
C ARG A 90 -2.16 -9.95 42.17
N TYR A 91 -2.10 -11.27 42.12
CA TYR A 91 -3.19 -12.16 42.45
C TYR A 91 -2.65 -13.22 43.41
N ASP A 92 -2.74 -12.92 44.70
CA ASP A 92 -2.26 -13.83 45.74
C ASP A 92 -3.13 -15.09 45.74
N VAL A 93 -2.51 -16.27 45.78
CA VAL A 93 -3.24 -17.54 45.81
C VAL A 93 -3.00 -18.23 47.14
N GLU A 94 -4.07 -18.70 47.78
CA GLU A 94 -3.98 -19.47 49.02
C GLU A 94 -3.36 -20.86 48.76
N SER A 95 -2.34 -21.18 49.55
CA SER A 95 -1.63 -22.47 49.52
C SER A 95 -2.51 -23.58 50.08
N LEU A 96 -2.75 -24.65 49.29
CA LEU A 96 -3.51 -25.81 49.75
C LEU A 96 -2.82 -26.63 50.83
N GLU A 97 -1.48 -26.67 50.83
CA GLU A 97 -0.71 -27.43 51.82
C GLU A 97 -0.73 -26.75 53.21
N ARG A 98 -1.06 -25.45 53.24
CA ARG A 98 -1.05 -24.59 54.43
C ARG A 98 -2.22 -23.60 54.38
N PRO A 99 -3.44 -24.03 54.73
CA PRO A 99 -4.61 -23.15 54.76
C PRO A 99 -4.35 -21.90 55.62
N GLY A 100 -4.76 -20.73 55.12
CA GLY A 100 -4.49 -19.42 55.71
C GLY A 100 -3.19 -18.75 55.28
N VAL A 101 -2.32 -19.45 54.53
CA VAL A 101 -1.08 -18.88 53.96
C VAL A 101 -1.31 -18.48 52.51
N TRP A 102 -1.20 -17.18 52.23
CA TRP A 102 -1.34 -16.60 50.90
C TRP A 102 0.04 -16.44 50.25
N GLU A 103 0.20 -16.98 49.05
CA GLU A 103 1.41 -16.85 48.26
C GLU A 103 1.28 -15.69 47.27
N GLU A 104 2.21 -14.76 47.34
CA GLU A 104 2.27 -13.65 46.39
C GLU A 104 2.64 -14.17 45.00
N ARG A 105 1.73 -13.94 44.05
CA ARG A 105 1.87 -14.33 42.65
C ARG A 105 1.45 -13.21 41.71
N TYR A 106 2.05 -13.18 40.53
CA TYR A 106 1.79 -12.18 39.51
C TYR A 106 1.37 -12.84 38.20
N TRP A 107 0.22 -12.42 37.69
CA TRP A 107 -0.52 -13.10 36.63
C TRP A 107 -0.78 -12.11 35.49
N SER A 108 -0.51 -12.53 34.24
CA SER A 108 -0.91 -11.79 33.04
C SER A 108 -1.92 -12.61 32.25
N PRO A 109 -3.23 -12.35 32.42
CA PRO A 109 -4.27 -13.10 31.72
C PRO A 109 -4.64 -12.47 30.37
N VAL A 110 -4.90 -13.34 29.40
CA VAL A 110 -5.48 -13.01 28.09
C VAL A 110 -6.74 -13.86 27.91
N ASN A 111 -7.86 -13.21 27.67
CA ASN A 111 -9.17 -13.83 27.53
C ASN A 111 -9.59 -13.77 26.05
N VAL A 112 -9.87 -14.93 25.45
CA VAL A 112 -10.18 -15.06 24.02
C VAL A 112 -11.53 -15.77 23.84
N PRO A 113 -12.49 -15.18 23.11
CA PRO A 113 -13.79 -15.81 22.89
C PRO A 113 -13.70 -16.93 21.84
N VAL A 114 -14.45 -18.00 22.06
CA VAL A 114 -14.74 -19.04 21.09
C VAL A 114 -16.17 -18.84 20.62
N LEU A 115 -16.35 -18.59 19.31
CA LEU A 115 -17.64 -18.23 18.73
C LEU A 115 -18.29 -19.44 18.06
N ASP A 116 -19.63 -19.51 18.11
CA ASP A 116 -20.40 -20.40 17.24
C ASP A 116 -20.56 -19.83 15.82
N GLU A 117 -21.27 -20.57 14.96
CA GLU A 117 -21.57 -20.17 13.58
C GLU A 117 -22.40 -18.88 13.48
N ASN A 118 -23.09 -18.49 14.55
CA ASN A 118 -23.91 -17.28 14.62
C ASN A 118 -23.16 -16.09 15.25
N GLY A 119 -21.88 -16.28 15.62
CA GLY A 119 -21.05 -15.25 16.26
C GLY A 119 -21.31 -15.10 17.77
N ALA A 120 -22.05 -16.01 18.41
CA ALA A 120 -22.26 -15.99 19.85
C ALA A 120 -21.09 -16.66 20.59
N VAL A 121 -20.68 -16.07 21.71
CA VAL A 121 -19.60 -16.64 22.55
C VAL A 121 -20.09 -17.91 23.24
N THR A 122 -19.46 -19.04 22.94
CA THR A 122 -19.78 -20.36 23.52
C THR A 122 -18.82 -20.76 24.63
N LEU A 123 -17.55 -20.37 24.52
CA LEU A 123 -16.51 -20.57 25.53
C LEU A 123 -15.59 -19.36 25.55
N VAL A 124 -14.86 -19.20 26.66
CA VAL A 124 -13.75 -18.26 26.78
C VAL A 124 -12.49 -19.05 27.10
N ILE A 125 -11.46 -18.89 26.26
CA ILE A 125 -10.12 -19.38 26.55
C ILE A 125 -9.47 -18.37 27.50
N HIS A 126 -9.22 -18.79 28.72
CA HIS A 126 -8.50 -18.03 29.74
C HIS A 126 -7.06 -18.53 29.80
N ARG A 127 -6.14 -17.78 29.18
CA ARG A 127 -4.71 -18.08 29.23
C ARG A 127 -4.05 -17.18 30.27
N VAL A 128 -3.22 -17.76 31.11
CA VAL A 128 -2.45 -17.07 32.14
C VAL A 128 -0.98 -17.39 31.99
N GLU A 129 -0.14 -16.36 32.09
CA GLU A 129 1.29 -16.54 32.35
C GLU A 129 1.60 -16.13 33.81
N GLU A 130 2.18 -17.06 34.57
CA GLU A 130 2.74 -16.78 35.89
C GLU A 130 4.17 -16.25 35.73
N VAL A 131 4.45 -15.06 36.24
CA VAL A 131 5.77 -14.41 36.15
C VAL A 131 6.42 -14.18 37.52
N THR A 132 5.94 -14.88 38.55
CA THR A 132 6.39 -14.74 39.95
C THR A 132 7.89 -14.98 40.10
N GLU A 133 8.44 -16.06 39.52
CA GLU A 133 9.87 -16.34 39.59
C GLU A 133 10.73 -15.34 38.82
N PHE A 134 10.22 -14.81 37.70
CA PHE A 134 10.91 -13.77 36.93
C PHE A 134 11.06 -12.47 37.73
N ILE A 135 10.02 -12.10 38.50
CA ILE A 135 10.04 -10.97 39.43
C ILE A 135 10.98 -11.23 40.61
N ARG A 136 10.96 -12.44 41.19
CA ARG A 136 11.82 -12.82 42.33
C ARG A 136 13.31 -12.93 41.94
N ALA A 137 13.62 -13.40 40.74
CA ALA A 137 15.00 -13.63 40.27
C ALA A 137 15.77 -12.33 39.96
N ARG A 138 15.09 -11.21 39.69
CA ARG A 138 15.72 -9.93 39.32
C ARG A 138 15.77 -8.87 40.42
N GLY A 139 15.25 -9.13 41.62
CA GLY A 139 15.40 -8.18 42.73
C GLY A 139 14.88 -8.71 44.06
N GLY A 140 15.79 -8.97 45.00
CA GLY A 140 15.45 -8.97 46.43
C GLY A 140 14.85 -7.62 46.80
N LEU A 141 13.64 -7.65 47.34
CA LEU A 141 12.84 -6.49 47.73
C LEU A 141 13.57 -5.62 48.76
N ALA A 142 14.16 -4.51 48.31
CA ALA A 142 14.39 -3.34 49.15
C ALA A 142 13.50 -2.21 48.61
N GLN A 143 12.58 -1.78 49.47
CA GLN A 143 11.66 -0.63 49.36
C GLN A 143 11.87 0.30 48.15
N GLY A 144 10.92 0.29 47.20
CA GLY A 144 10.59 1.50 46.44
C GLY A 144 10.46 1.40 44.92
N ASP A 145 11.02 0.39 44.25
CA ASP A 145 11.21 0.49 42.79
C ASP A 145 10.21 -0.30 41.93
N ARG A 146 9.42 0.45 41.14
CA ARG A 146 8.39 0.03 40.16
C ARG A 146 8.95 -0.70 38.91
N THR A 147 10.21 -1.12 38.93
CA THR A 147 11.01 -1.41 37.73
C THR A 147 10.76 -2.80 37.11
N PRO A 148 10.60 -3.91 37.86
CA PRO A 148 10.46 -5.26 37.26
C PRO A 148 9.07 -5.51 36.64
N LEU A 149 8.01 -4.95 37.23
CA LEU A 149 6.63 -5.02 36.72
C LEU A 149 6.49 -4.26 35.40
N LEU A 150 7.19 -3.13 35.30
CA LEU A 150 7.30 -2.34 34.09
C LEU A 150 7.98 -3.14 32.96
N GLU A 151 9.02 -3.94 33.25
CA GLU A 151 9.71 -4.74 32.22
C GLU A 151 8.83 -5.84 31.60
N ALA A 152 8.01 -6.52 32.39
CA ALA A 152 7.09 -7.55 31.89
C ALA A 152 5.93 -6.93 31.07
N GLU A 153 5.37 -5.81 31.54
CA GLU A 153 4.39 -5.04 30.78
C GLU A 153 4.98 -4.52 29.46
N LEU A 154 6.22 -4.03 29.48
CA LEU A 154 6.94 -3.62 28.27
C LEU A 154 7.12 -4.78 27.29
N TYR A 155 7.35 -6.01 27.76
CA TYR A 155 7.49 -7.17 26.89
C TYR A 155 6.18 -7.56 26.19
N THR A 156 5.06 -7.61 26.93
CA THR A 156 3.73 -7.89 26.35
C THR A 156 3.33 -6.79 25.36
N ARG A 157 3.52 -5.52 25.73
CA ARG A 157 3.27 -4.37 24.84
C ARG A 157 4.16 -4.40 23.61
N ALA A 158 5.43 -4.78 23.73
CA ALA A 158 6.34 -4.92 22.61
C ALA A 158 5.87 -5.99 21.62
N ARG A 159 5.35 -7.12 22.11
CA ARG A 159 4.81 -8.19 21.26
C ARG A 159 3.52 -7.79 20.55
N GLU A 160 2.59 -7.13 21.24
CA GLU A 160 1.36 -6.58 20.64
C GLU A 160 1.69 -5.57 19.53
N LEU A 161 2.60 -4.64 19.80
CA LEU A 161 3.07 -3.66 18.83
C LEU A 161 3.73 -4.34 17.63
N GLN A 162 4.51 -5.40 17.86
CA GLN A 162 5.13 -6.17 16.78
C GLN A 162 4.07 -6.85 15.90
N GLU A 163 3.09 -7.52 16.49
CA GLU A 163 1.99 -8.16 15.74
C GLU A 163 1.16 -7.15 14.96
N LEU A 164 0.83 -6.00 15.55
CA LEU A 164 0.09 -4.93 14.87
C LEU A 164 0.90 -4.36 13.71
N ASN A 165 2.20 -4.13 13.91
CA ASN A 165 3.10 -3.63 12.87
C ASN A 165 3.25 -4.64 11.73
N GLU A 166 3.32 -5.94 12.04
CA GLU A 166 3.32 -6.99 11.01
C GLU A 166 2.00 -7.04 10.22
N ARG A 167 0.85 -6.91 10.89
CA ARG A 167 -0.46 -6.84 10.20
C ARG A 167 -0.54 -5.62 9.30
N LEU A 168 -0.10 -4.46 9.79
CA LEU A 168 -0.05 -3.21 9.03
C LEU A 168 0.86 -3.36 7.80
N ARG A 169 2.06 -3.95 7.97
CA ARG A 169 2.98 -4.24 6.86
C ARG A 169 2.35 -5.15 5.81
N ARG A 170 1.65 -6.22 6.21
CA ARG A 170 0.97 -7.13 5.28
C ARG A 170 -0.19 -6.45 4.55
N ALA A 171 -0.97 -5.62 5.25
CA ALA A 171 -2.05 -4.84 4.64
C ALA A 171 -1.50 -3.87 3.60
N HIS A 172 -0.48 -3.07 3.94
CA HIS A 172 0.17 -2.16 3.01
C HIS A 172 0.82 -2.87 1.82
N ALA A 173 1.43 -4.05 2.03
CA ALA A 173 1.99 -4.85 0.95
C ALA A 173 0.90 -5.29 -0.05
N ARG A 174 -0.24 -5.76 0.45
CA ARG A 174 -1.38 -6.15 -0.39
C ARG A 174 -2.00 -4.96 -1.13
N GLU A 175 -2.17 -3.81 -0.47
CA GLU A 175 -2.63 -2.59 -1.14
C GLU A 175 -1.70 -2.20 -2.29
N ARG A 176 -0.38 -2.25 -2.06
CA ARG A 176 0.64 -1.96 -3.08
C ARG A 176 0.62 -2.95 -4.23
N GLU A 177 0.42 -4.24 -3.97
CA GLU A 177 0.25 -5.27 -5.01
C GLU A 177 -0.96 -4.98 -5.92
N VAL A 178 -2.10 -4.63 -5.33
CA VAL A 178 -3.31 -4.27 -6.08
C VAL A 178 -3.08 -3.02 -6.92
N ALA A 179 -2.41 -2.02 -6.36
CA ALA A 179 -2.13 -0.75 -7.00
C ALA A 179 -1.24 -0.93 -8.25
N VAL A 180 -0.16 -1.71 -8.14
CA VAL A 180 0.72 -2.05 -9.26
C VAL A 180 -0.03 -2.85 -10.33
N ALA A 181 -0.78 -3.88 -9.94
CA ALA A 181 -1.53 -4.71 -10.88
C ALA A 181 -2.58 -3.89 -11.68
N LEU A 182 -3.23 -2.92 -11.03
CA LEU A 182 -4.13 -2.00 -11.72
C LEU A 182 -3.38 -1.15 -12.74
N GLN A 183 -2.25 -0.55 -12.35
CA GLN A 183 -1.47 0.30 -13.24
C GLN A 183 -0.96 -0.45 -14.46
N ASP A 184 -0.44 -1.67 -14.28
CA ASP A 184 0.00 -2.54 -15.37
C ASP A 184 -1.15 -2.87 -16.33
N ALA A 185 -2.37 -3.05 -15.81
CA ALA A 185 -3.56 -3.25 -16.64
C ALA A 185 -4.06 -1.97 -17.35
N LEU A 186 -3.71 -0.80 -16.81
CA LEU A 186 -4.09 0.52 -17.32
C LEU A 186 -3.06 1.13 -18.27
N LEU A 187 -1.93 0.48 -18.55
CA LEU A 187 -0.97 0.92 -19.56
C LEU A 187 -0.97 -0.04 -20.75
N PRO A 188 -0.73 0.45 -21.98
CA PRO A 188 -0.67 -0.42 -23.14
C PRO A 188 0.62 -1.26 -23.09
N SER A 189 0.51 -2.54 -23.46
CA SER A 189 1.69 -3.39 -23.63
C SER A 189 2.61 -2.77 -24.71
N PRO A 190 3.92 -2.59 -24.44
CA PRO A 190 4.87 -2.02 -25.42
C PRO A 190 5.09 -2.88 -26.67
N GLU A 191 4.57 -4.11 -26.69
CA GLU A 191 4.79 -5.08 -27.78
C GLU A 191 4.11 -4.61 -29.08
N GLN A 192 4.95 -4.16 -30.03
CA GLN A 192 4.67 -3.91 -31.46
C GLN A 192 3.30 -3.30 -31.77
N VAL A 193 3.24 -1.97 -31.79
CA VAL A 193 2.08 -1.24 -32.34
C VAL A 193 2.22 -1.18 -33.86
N GLY A 194 1.97 -2.31 -34.53
CA GLY A 194 2.12 -2.44 -35.98
C GLY A 194 3.56 -2.73 -36.42
N THR A 195 4.01 -2.08 -37.50
CA THR A 195 5.35 -2.29 -38.11
C THR A 195 6.45 -1.46 -37.47
N HIS A 196 6.12 -0.53 -36.58
CA HIS A 196 7.06 0.41 -35.97
C HIS A 196 7.30 0.05 -34.51
N HIS A 197 8.55 0.15 -34.07
CA HIS A 197 8.99 -0.18 -32.73
C HIS A 197 9.25 1.09 -31.93
N ALA A 198 8.64 1.22 -30.75
CA ALA A 198 8.92 2.29 -29.79
C ALA A 198 9.61 1.72 -28.55
N ALA A 199 10.59 2.45 -28.02
CA ALA A 199 11.14 2.17 -26.69
C ALA A 199 10.38 3.00 -25.66
N VAL A 200 9.94 2.35 -24.58
CA VAL A 200 9.14 3.00 -23.53
C VAL A 200 9.79 2.78 -22.17
N ARG A 201 9.82 3.84 -21.36
CA ARG A 201 10.13 3.74 -19.94
C ARG A 201 9.05 4.43 -19.15
N TYR A 202 8.55 3.73 -18.13
CA TYR A 202 7.54 4.24 -17.24
C TYR A 202 8.00 4.01 -15.80
N ARG A 203 8.18 5.08 -15.04
CA ARG A 203 8.74 5.06 -13.69
C ARG A 203 7.82 5.86 -12.74
N PRO A 204 7.01 5.19 -11.92
CA PRO A 204 6.26 5.89 -10.90
C PRO A 204 7.20 6.47 -9.84
N ALA A 205 6.85 7.63 -9.29
CA ALA A 205 7.51 8.25 -8.16
C ALA A 205 7.46 7.30 -6.95
N THR A 206 8.49 7.36 -6.11
CA THR A 206 8.60 6.60 -4.87
C THR A 206 7.62 7.10 -3.81
N SER A 207 6.32 6.93 -4.04
CA SER A 207 5.24 7.17 -3.08
C SER A 207 4.78 5.85 -2.44
N SER A 208 3.97 5.93 -1.37
CA SER A 208 3.54 4.76 -0.58
C SER A 208 2.85 3.67 -1.43
N LEU A 209 2.11 4.06 -2.47
CA LEU A 209 1.36 3.13 -3.33
C LEU A 209 1.99 2.87 -4.69
N ASN A 210 3.05 3.59 -5.09
CA ASN A 210 3.71 3.43 -6.40
C ASN A 210 2.76 3.55 -7.61
N VAL A 211 1.66 4.31 -7.47
CA VAL A 211 0.67 4.51 -8.53
C VAL A 211 0.63 5.96 -8.98
N CYS A 212 0.58 6.12 -10.29
CA CYS A 212 0.94 7.32 -11.01
C CYS A 212 -0.22 7.94 -11.82
N GLY A 213 -0.20 9.28 -11.95
CA GLY A 213 -1.13 10.06 -12.78
C GLY A 213 -0.74 10.12 -14.26
N ASP A 214 0.54 9.95 -14.59
CA ASP A 214 1.06 9.92 -15.95
C ASP A 214 0.58 8.72 -16.75
N TRP A 215 0.50 8.91 -18.07
CA TRP A 215 0.33 7.80 -19.00
C TRP A 215 1.04 8.05 -20.32
N TYR A 216 1.17 6.96 -21.07
CA TYR A 216 1.44 7.01 -22.49
C TYR A 216 0.40 6.17 -23.23
N ASP A 217 0.21 6.46 -24.52
CA ASP A 217 -0.57 5.61 -25.41
C ASP A 217 0.08 5.48 -26.78
N LEU A 218 -0.03 4.30 -27.37
CA LEU A 218 0.48 3.96 -28.70
C LEU A 218 -0.66 3.32 -29.49
N VAL A 219 -1.09 3.98 -30.55
CA VAL A 219 -2.30 3.60 -31.29
C VAL A 219 -2.01 3.50 -32.78
N SER A 220 -2.11 2.29 -33.34
CA SER A 220 -2.13 2.11 -34.80
C SER A 220 -3.37 2.75 -35.40
N LEU A 221 -3.16 3.57 -36.42
CA LEU A 221 -4.22 4.19 -37.22
C LEU A 221 -4.35 3.46 -38.57
N SER A 222 -5.30 3.89 -39.40
CA SER A 222 -5.43 3.36 -40.75
C SER A 222 -4.27 3.81 -41.64
N GLY A 223 -3.74 2.90 -42.46
CA GLY A 223 -2.55 3.14 -43.28
C GLY A 223 -1.26 2.95 -42.49
N ASP A 224 -0.15 3.48 -43.00
CA ASP A 224 1.14 3.48 -42.30
C ASP A 224 1.22 4.69 -41.36
N ARG A 225 0.33 4.70 -40.36
CA ARG A 225 0.13 5.81 -39.42
C ARG A 225 0.00 5.34 -37.98
N MET A 226 0.47 6.16 -37.06
CA MET A 226 0.40 5.91 -35.61
C MET A 226 0.10 7.20 -34.86
N ALA A 227 -0.76 7.12 -33.84
CA ALA A 227 -0.85 8.16 -32.82
C ALA A 227 -0.05 7.74 -31.57
N VAL A 228 0.77 8.67 -31.09
CA VAL A 228 1.50 8.55 -29.83
C VAL A 228 1.03 9.68 -28.92
N ALA A 229 0.86 9.38 -27.64
CA ALA A 229 0.45 10.38 -26.66
C ALA A 229 1.15 10.16 -25.33
N VAL A 230 1.34 11.25 -24.60
CA VAL A 230 1.66 11.26 -23.16
C VAL A 230 0.76 12.28 -22.48
N GLY A 231 0.51 12.08 -21.20
CA GLY A 231 -0.16 13.08 -20.39
C GLY A 231 0.02 12.81 -18.92
N ASP A 232 -0.43 13.77 -18.11
CA ASP A 232 -0.32 13.77 -16.65
C ASP A 232 -1.61 14.29 -16.03
N VAL A 233 -2.18 13.46 -15.14
CA VAL A 233 -3.37 13.77 -14.34
C VAL A 233 -2.95 14.38 -13.01
N VAL A 234 -3.52 15.54 -12.69
CA VAL A 234 -3.30 16.22 -11.41
C VAL A 234 -3.61 15.29 -10.22
N GLY A 235 -2.64 15.18 -9.33
CA GLY A 235 -2.75 14.41 -8.09
C GLY A 235 -1.92 13.13 -8.15
N HIS A 236 -2.12 12.23 -7.18
CA HIS A 236 -1.32 11.01 -7.08
C HIS A 236 -2.11 9.85 -6.47
N GLY A 237 -1.61 8.63 -6.66
CA GLY A 237 -2.17 7.42 -6.09
C GLY A 237 -3.42 6.92 -6.82
N LEU A 238 -4.18 6.05 -6.15
CA LEU A 238 -5.24 5.27 -6.78
C LEU A 238 -6.34 6.11 -7.47
N PRO A 239 -6.85 7.22 -6.90
CA PRO A 239 -7.83 8.06 -7.58
C PRO A 239 -7.31 8.66 -8.89
N ALA A 240 -6.07 9.16 -8.90
CA ALA A 240 -5.44 9.74 -10.08
C ALA A 240 -5.25 8.68 -11.18
N ALA A 241 -4.80 7.46 -10.84
CA ALA A 241 -4.69 6.37 -11.80
C ALA A 241 -6.04 5.95 -12.41
N CYS A 242 -7.12 5.97 -11.62
CA CYS A 242 -8.46 5.68 -12.16
C CYS A 242 -8.91 6.74 -13.18
N VAL A 243 -8.59 8.03 -12.95
CA VAL A 243 -8.86 9.11 -13.89
C VAL A 243 -7.96 8.97 -15.13
N MET A 244 -6.67 8.75 -14.93
CA MET A 244 -5.69 8.49 -15.99
C MET A 244 -6.16 7.37 -16.92
N GLY A 245 -6.57 6.22 -16.38
CA GLY A 245 -7.05 5.09 -17.17
C GLY A 245 -8.26 5.41 -18.03
N GLN A 246 -9.18 6.23 -17.51
CA GLN A 246 -10.35 6.73 -18.25
C GLN A 246 -9.94 7.68 -19.37
N LEU A 247 -9.07 8.65 -19.09
CA LEU A 247 -8.61 9.64 -20.07
C LEU A 247 -7.75 9.00 -21.17
N ARG A 248 -6.81 8.12 -20.82
CA ARG A 248 -6.03 7.32 -21.77
C ARG A 248 -6.96 6.55 -22.71
N SER A 249 -7.92 5.80 -22.16
CA SER A 249 -8.85 5.00 -22.96
C SER A 249 -9.72 5.87 -23.88
N ALA A 250 -10.20 7.00 -23.37
CA ALA A 250 -10.98 7.95 -24.15
C ALA A 250 -10.16 8.58 -25.29
N LEU A 251 -8.91 8.97 -25.05
CA LEU A 251 -8.01 9.48 -26.09
C LEU A 251 -7.68 8.39 -27.11
N SER A 252 -7.43 7.16 -26.67
CA SER A 252 -7.19 6.02 -27.55
C SER A 252 -8.35 5.79 -28.52
N ALA A 253 -9.58 5.86 -28.02
CA ALA A 253 -10.78 5.74 -28.84
C ALA A 253 -10.97 6.96 -29.76
N ALA A 254 -10.77 8.18 -29.23
CA ALA A 254 -10.87 9.41 -30.00
C ALA A 254 -9.86 9.45 -31.16
N SER A 255 -8.63 8.99 -30.94
CA SER A 255 -7.60 8.94 -31.98
C SER A 255 -7.96 8.02 -33.15
N ARG A 256 -8.78 6.99 -32.92
CA ARG A 256 -9.26 6.09 -34.00
C ARG A 256 -10.44 6.67 -34.78
N ALA A 257 -11.16 7.63 -34.21
CA ALA A 257 -12.43 8.13 -34.74
C ALA A 257 -12.35 9.57 -35.26
N ALA A 258 -11.40 10.37 -34.78
CA ALA A 258 -11.26 11.77 -35.14
C ALA A 258 -10.40 11.98 -36.39
N ASP A 259 -10.58 13.12 -37.04
CA ASP A 259 -9.75 13.56 -38.17
C ASP A 259 -8.59 14.44 -37.67
N GLY A 260 -7.65 13.84 -36.93
CA GLY A 260 -6.42 14.48 -36.48
C GLY A 260 -6.29 14.72 -34.96
N PRO A 261 -5.07 15.05 -34.49
CA PRO A 261 -4.74 15.18 -33.07
C PRO A 261 -5.51 16.27 -32.35
N ALA A 262 -5.73 17.44 -32.97
CA ALA A 262 -6.48 18.52 -32.31
C ALA A 262 -7.93 18.09 -32.03
N ARG A 263 -8.58 17.44 -33.00
CA ARG A 263 -9.96 16.97 -32.83
C ARG A 263 -10.06 15.84 -31.81
N ALA A 264 -9.06 14.95 -31.75
CA ALA A 264 -9.00 13.92 -30.71
C ALA A 264 -8.87 14.52 -29.30
N LEU A 265 -8.01 15.53 -29.10
CA LEU A 265 -7.88 16.24 -27.82
C LEU A 265 -9.10 17.10 -27.49
N GLU A 266 -9.83 17.62 -28.48
CA GLU A 266 -11.12 18.27 -28.24
C GLU A 266 -12.11 17.29 -27.64
N VAL A 267 -12.27 16.11 -28.24
CA VAL A 267 -13.15 15.04 -27.72
C VAL A 267 -12.74 14.64 -26.31
N LEU A 268 -11.43 14.46 -26.05
CA LEU A 268 -10.91 14.19 -24.71
C LEU A 268 -11.27 15.32 -23.74
N GLY A 269 -11.12 16.57 -24.14
CA GLY A 269 -11.48 17.73 -23.32
C GLY A 269 -12.98 17.87 -23.04
N LEU A 270 -13.85 17.39 -23.94
CA LEU A 270 -15.29 17.28 -23.68
C LEU A 270 -15.56 16.19 -22.64
N TYR A 271 -14.92 15.02 -22.78
CA TYR A 271 -15.06 13.88 -21.88
C TYR A 271 -14.54 14.19 -20.47
N ALA A 272 -13.39 14.85 -20.36
CA ALA A 272 -12.78 15.22 -19.08
C ALA A 272 -13.72 16.04 -18.17
N ARG A 273 -14.63 16.85 -18.74
CA ARG A 273 -15.64 17.60 -17.95
C ARG A 273 -16.68 16.72 -17.25
N SER A 274 -16.76 15.45 -17.61
CA SER A 274 -17.64 14.47 -16.97
C SER A 274 -16.91 13.56 -15.98
N VAL A 275 -15.59 13.73 -15.83
CA VAL A 275 -14.75 12.90 -14.97
C VAL A 275 -14.23 13.77 -13.81
N GLU A 276 -14.67 13.45 -12.60
CA GLU A 276 -14.20 14.14 -11.39
C GLU A 276 -12.68 13.94 -11.24
N GLY A 277 -11.94 15.03 -11.00
CA GLY A 277 -10.48 15.01 -10.89
C GLY A 277 -9.71 15.06 -12.22
N ALA A 278 -10.39 15.14 -13.37
CA ALA A 278 -9.73 15.27 -14.67
C ALA A 278 -9.38 16.73 -15.06
N GLU A 279 -9.89 17.72 -14.32
CA GLU A 279 -9.60 19.13 -14.57
C GLU A 279 -8.10 19.42 -14.43
N SER A 280 -7.59 20.29 -15.29
CA SER A 280 -6.17 20.68 -15.36
C SER A 280 -5.20 19.54 -15.74
N THR A 281 -5.70 18.38 -16.15
CA THR A 281 -4.87 17.33 -16.76
C THR A 281 -4.15 17.88 -17.99
N THR A 282 -2.86 17.58 -18.12
CA THR A 282 -2.08 17.92 -19.30
C THR A 282 -1.97 16.71 -20.24
N ALA A 283 -1.96 16.94 -21.55
CA ALA A 283 -1.76 15.87 -22.52
C ALA A 283 -1.23 16.40 -23.85
N VAL A 284 -0.38 15.64 -24.53
CA VAL A 284 0.03 15.88 -25.91
C VAL A 284 -0.18 14.63 -26.73
N THR A 285 -0.61 14.80 -27.98
CA THR A 285 -0.69 13.72 -28.95
C THR A 285 -0.06 14.13 -30.27
N ALA A 286 0.73 13.23 -30.83
CA ALA A 286 1.41 13.35 -32.11
C ALA A 286 1.00 12.19 -33.01
N TRP A 287 0.61 12.49 -34.24
CA TRP A 287 0.21 11.54 -35.27
C TRP A 287 1.30 11.52 -36.33
N ILE A 288 1.87 10.35 -36.55
CA ILE A 288 2.97 10.11 -37.48
C ILE A 288 2.39 9.44 -38.73
N ASP A 289 2.74 9.99 -39.89
CA ASP A 289 2.43 9.46 -41.20
C ASP A 289 3.73 9.21 -41.96
N TRP A 290 4.08 7.94 -42.14
CA TRP A 290 5.33 7.52 -42.78
C TRP A 290 5.29 7.59 -44.32
N GLU A 291 4.08 7.58 -44.90
CA GLU A 291 3.91 7.74 -46.35
C GLU A 291 4.24 9.18 -46.77
N THR A 292 3.74 10.16 -46.01
CA THR A 292 3.96 11.60 -46.25
C THR A 292 5.13 12.18 -45.46
N ARG A 293 5.74 11.39 -44.56
CA ARG A 293 6.81 11.79 -43.63
C ARG A 293 6.48 13.04 -42.83
N THR A 294 5.28 13.05 -42.26
CA THR A 294 4.74 14.19 -41.50
C THR A 294 4.38 13.77 -40.08
N ILE A 295 4.70 14.63 -39.11
CA ILE A 295 4.20 14.57 -37.75
C ILE A 295 3.20 15.71 -37.58
N THR A 296 1.97 15.39 -37.23
CA THR A 296 0.93 16.35 -36.87
C THR A 296 0.67 16.25 -35.37
N TYR A 297 0.58 17.36 -34.65
CA TYR A 297 0.47 17.33 -33.19
C TYR A 297 -0.39 18.45 -32.61
N SER A 298 -0.88 18.22 -31.40
CA SER A 298 -1.63 19.17 -30.58
C SER A 298 -1.31 18.90 -29.10
N SER A 299 -1.17 19.94 -28.29
CA SER A 299 -0.79 19.83 -26.87
C SER A 299 -1.74 20.65 -25.98
N ALA A 300 -2.43 19.96 -25.07
CA ALA A 300 -3.22 20.52 -23.99
C ALA A 300 -2.34 20.74 -22.74
N GLY A 301 -1.61 21.85 -22.72
CA GLY A 301 -0.86 22.35 -21.57
C GLY A 301 0.35 21.50 -21.18
N HIS A 302 0.71 20.51 -22.00
CA HIS A 302 1.82 19.61 -21.75
C HIS A 302 3.12 20.12 -22.36
N LEU A 303 4.25 19.61 -21.87
CA LEU A 303 5.57 19.95 -22.41
C LEU A 303 5.70 19.52 -23.88
N PRO A 304 6.44 20.29 -24.70
CA PRO A 304 6.54 20.01 -26.12
C PRO A 304 7.34 18.74 -26.40
N PRO A 305 6.86 17.84 -27.28
CA PRO A 305 7.65 16.72 -27.77
C PRO A 305 8.95 17.19 -28.40
N ALA A 306 10.01 16.40 -28.28
CA ALA A 306 11.30 16.68 -28.89
C ALA A 306 11.49 15.83 -30.15
N LEU A 307 11.85 16.47 -31.26
CA LEU A 307 12.28 15.82 -32.49
C LEU A 307 13.80 15.94 -32.60
N LEU A 308 14.48 14.82 -32.39
CA LEU A 308 15.92 14.69 -32.61
C LEU A 308 16.17 14.38 -34.09
N HIS A 309 16.83 15.29 -34.79
CA HIS A 309 17.23 15.08 -36.17
C HIS A 309 18.50 14.26 -36.28
N GLY A 310 18.68 13.56 -37.41
CA GLY A 310 19.87 12.76 -37.67
C GLY A 310 21.21 13.54 -37.64
N ASP A 311 21.18 14.88 -37.76
CA ASP A 311 22.36 15.75 -37.62
C ASP A 311 22.65 16.16 -36.15
N GLY A 312 21.81 15.74 -35.20
CA GLY A 312 21.90 16.06 -33.78
C GLY A 312 21.17 17.34 -33.37
N ARG A 313 20.49 18.04 -34.29
CA ARG A 313 19.61 19.16 -33.93
C ARG A 313 18.39 18.62 -33.19
N VAL A 314 17.98 19.30 -32.11
CA VAL A 314 16.73 19.01 -31.40
C VAL A 314 15.73 20.13 -31.65
N GLU A 315 14.54 19.78 -32.11
CA GLU A 315 13.41 20.69 -32.33
C GLU A 315 12.29 20.37 -31.33
N PHE A 316 11.88 21.35 -30.53
CA PHE A 316 10.72 21.21 -29.66
C PHE A 316 9.43 21.58 -30.41
N LEU A 317 8.45 20.69 -30.39
CA LEU A 317 7.19 20.82 -31.12
C LEU A 317 6.16 21.64 -30.31
N ASP A 318 6.35 22.96 -30.23
CA ASP A 318 5.60 23.88 -29.33
C ASP A 318 4.53 24.74 -30.03
N ARG A 319 4.47 24.72 -31.36
CA ARG A 319 3.57 25.58 -32.17
C ARG A 319 2.06 25.30 -32.05
N ALA A 320 1.67 24.24 -31.33
CA ALA A 320 0.26 23.85 -31.14
C ALA A 320 -0.07 23.58 -29.68
N THR A 321 0.50 24.38 -28.78
CA THR A 321 0.22 24.33 -27.35
C THR A 321 -0.94 25.24 -26.98
N ASP A 322 -1.90 24.71 -26.24
CA ASP A 322 -2.99 25.45 -25.62
C ASP A 322 -3.13 25.06 -24.14
N PRO A 323 -4.02 25.68 -23.34
CA PRO A 323 -4.12 25.37 -21.91
C PRO A 323 -4.53 23.91 -21.60
N PRO A 324 -4.26 23.43 -20.37
CA PRO A 324 -4.66 22.10 -19.90
C PRO A 324 -6.16 21.80 -20.08
N LEU A 325 -6.52 20.52 -20.00
CA LEU A 325 -7.92 20.08 -20.10
C LEU A 325 -8.78 20.78 -19.04
N GLY A 326 -9.96 21.29 -19.45
CA GLY A 326 -10.88 21.96 -18.52
C GLY A 326 -10.46 23.35 -18.04
N ALA A 327 -9.30 23.88 -18.42
CA ALA A 327 -8.83 25.20 -17.97
C ALA A 327 -9.66 26.39 -18.49
N ARG A 328 -10.42 26.20 -19.59
CA ARG A 328 -11.30 27.23 -20.15
C ARG A 328 -12.76 26.91 -19.85
N PRO A 329 -13.56 27.90 -19.40
CA PRO A 329 -14.99 27.71 -19.11
C PRO A 329 -15.81 27.44 -20.39
N GLU A 330 -15.36 27.97 -21.53
CA GLU A 330 -15.99 27.77 -22.83
C GLU A 330 -15.15 26.86 -23.72
N HIS A 331 -15.81 26.10 -24.59
CA HIS A 331 -15.14 25.27 -25.58
C HIS A 331 -14.54 26.15 -26.68
N VAL A 332 -13.23 26.02 -26.87
CA VAL A 332 -12.47 26.64 -27.97
C VAL A 332 -11.80 25.54 -28.77
N ALA A 333 -11.75 25.69 -30.09
CA ALA A 333 -11.04 24.75 -30.95
C ALA A 333 -9.57 24.68 -30.57
N ARG A 334 -9.01 23.45 -30.51
CA ARG A 334 -7.59 23.26 -30.17
C ARG A 334 -6.72 23.49 -31.40
N PRO A 335 -5.53 24.10 -31.26
CA PRO A 335 -4.62 24.31 -32.38
C PRO A 335 -3.99 22.99 -32.82
N GLU A 336 -3.56 22.96 -34.07
CA GLU A 336 -2.84 21.85 -34.68
C GLU A 336 -1.64 22.41 -35.45
N ALA A 337 -0.51 21.73 -35.37
CA ALA A 337 0.68 22.05 -36.16
C ALA A 337 1.25 20.77 -36.78
N ALA A 338 1.99 20.94 -37.87
CA ALA A 338 2.64 19.86 -38.57
C ALA A 338 4.10 20.19 -38.88
N THR A 339 4.96 19.18 -38.83
CA THR A 339 6.37 19.25 -39.25
C THR A 339 6.75 18.00 -40.03
N GLY A 340 7.72 18.12 -40.92
CA GLY A 340 8.26 16.97 -41.67
C GLY A 340 9.40 16.31 -40.92
N PHE A 341 9.66 15.03 -41.21
CA PHE A 341 10.82 14.31 -40.66
C PHE A 341 11.63 13.62 -41.77
N ALA A 342 12.91 13.39 -41.48
CA ALA A 342 13.79 12.58 -42.30
C ALA A 342 13.97 11.18 -41.69
N SER A 343 14.40 10.22 -42.51
CA SER A 343 14.75 8.89 -42.00
C SER A 343 15.95 9.00 -41.06
N GLY A 344 15.84 8.39 -39.89
CA GLY A 344 16.85 8.48 -38.82
C GLY A 344 16.58 9.60 -37.82
N ASP A 345 15.51 10.38 -38.00
CA ASP A 345 15.01 11.26 -36.95
C ASP A 345 14.36 10.42 -35.83
N THR A 346 14.25 10.97 -34.63
CA THR A 346 13.64 10.29 -33.47
C THR A 346 12.70 11.25 -32.76
N LEU A 347 11.44 10.86 -32.61
CA LEU A 347 10.44 11.58 -31.83
C LEU A 347 10.46 11.09 -30.39
N VAL A 348 10.51 12.04 -29.44
CA VAL A 348 10.56 11.78 -28.01
C VAL A 348 9.43 12.51 -27.31
N LEU A 349 8.58 11.76 -26.61
CA LEU A 349 7.53 12.28 -25.76
C LEU A 349 7.85 11.91 -24.31
N TYR A 350 7.60 12.83 -23.39
CA TYR A 350 7.97 12.68 -22.00
C TYR A 350 7.03 13.49 -21.13
N THR A 351 6.82 13.05 -19.89
CA THR A 351 6.14 13.83 -18.86
C THR A 351 7.13 14.70 -18.08
N ASP A 352 6.59 15.61 -17.28
CA ASP A 352 7.36 16.60 -16.55
C ASP A 352 8.33 15.97 -15.54
N GLY A 353 8.06 14.82 -14.93
CA GLY A 353 9.00 14.20 -14.01
C GLY A 353 10.36 13.80 -14.61
N LEU A 354 10.50 13.78 -15.95
CA LEU A 354 11.81 13.64 -16.59
C LEU A 354 12.67 14.92 -16.48
N VAL A 355 12.04 16.09 -16.49
CA VAL A 355 12.73 17.38 -16.70
C VAL A 355 12.46 18.41 -15.60
N GLU A 356 11.29 18.42 -14.99
CA GLU A 356 10.86 19.42 -14.03
C GLU A 356 11.62 19.30 -12.70
N ARG A 357 12.07 20.45 -12.22
CA ARG A 357 12.82 20.57 -10.97
C ARG A 357 12.32 21.80 -10.25
N ARG A 358 11.93 21.63 -8.98
CA ARG A 358 11.29 22.68 -8.14
C ARG A 358 12.00 24.04 -8.07
N THR A 359 13.29 24.09 -8.39
CA THR A 359 14.14 25.29 -8.24
C THR A 359 14.81 25.71 -9.54
N GLU A 360 14.43 25.12 -10.67
CA GLU A 360 15.03 25.39 -11.98
C GLU A 360 13.95 25.87 -12.96
N ASP A 361 14.32 26.78 -13.86
CA ASP A 361 13.45 27.21 -14.95
C ASP A 361 13.30 26.06 -15.95
N ILE A 362 12.08 25.86 -16.46
CA ILE A 362 11.77 24.79 -17.40
C ILE A 362 12.64 24.87 -18.66
N ASP A 363 12.99 26.06 -19.13
CA ASP A 363 13.83 26.25 -20.32
C ASP A 363 15.25 25.67 -20.11
N VAL A 364 15.77 25.74 -18.88
CA VAL A 364 17.08 25.16 -18.53
C VAL A 364 16.99 23.64 -18.54
N SER A 365 15.90 23.08 -18.00
CA SER A 365 15.65 21.64 -18.02
C SER A 365 15.46 21.10 -19.44
N LEU A 366 14.73 21.81 -20.30
CA LEU A 366 14.57 21.47 -21.71
C LEU A 366 15.91 21.55 -22.47
N GLY A 367 16.73 22.56 -22.18
CA GLY A 367 18.09 22.66 -22.73
C GLY A 367 18.98 21.47 -22.35
N ARG A 368 18.83 20.94 -21.13
CA ARG A 368 19.53 19.74 -20.67
C ARG A 368 19.05 18.48 -21.39
N LEU A 369 17.74 18.32 -21.57
CA LEU A 369 17.17 17.24 -22.37
C LEU A 369 17.71 17.28 -23.81
N ALA A 370 17.70 18.46 -24.45
CA ALA A 370 18.22 18.63 -25.80
C ALA A 370 19.71 18.26 -25.89
N ALA A 371 20.52 18.66 -24.90
CA ALA A 371 21.93 18.29 -24.85
C ALA A 371 22.15 16.77 -24.69
N ALA A 372 21.36 16.11 -23.84
CA ALA A 372 21.43 14.66 -23.64
C ALA A 372 21.02 13.90 -24.91
N LEU A 373 19.94 14.31 -25.57
CA LEU A 373 19.49 13.75 -26.85
C LEU A 373 20.58 13.87 -27.93
N ALA A 374 21.17 15.06 -28.08
CA ALA A 374 22.24 15.28 -29.05
C ALA A 374 23.51 14.47 -28.74
N HIS A 375 23.82 14.26 -27.46
CA HIS A 375 24.97 13.48 -27.01
C HIS A 375 24.81 11.99 -27.34
N HIS A 376 23.64 11.43 -27.10
CA HIS A 376 23.33 10.00 -27.30
C HIS A 376 22.67 9.69 -28.65
N ARG A 377 22.74 10.60 -29.64
CA ARG A 377 22.01 10.49 -30.91
C ARG A 377 22.29 9.22 -31.73
N GLU A 378 23.43 8.57 -31.51
CA GLU A 378 23.83 7.34 -32.21
C GLU A 378 23.38 6.07 -31.47
N ALA A 379 22.73 6.22 -30.31
CA ALA A 379 22.21 5.10 -29.53
C ALA A 379 20.91 4.58 -30.13
N GLU A 380 20.75 3.25 -30.10
CA GLU A 380 19.47 2.59 -30.41
C GLU A 380 18.37 3.05 -29.42
N PRO A 381 17.08 3.03 -29.81
CA PRO A 381 15.98 3.60 -29.02
C PRO A 381 15.93 3.16 -27.55
N GLU A 382 16.17 1.87 -27.28
CA GLU A 382 16.21 1.33 -25.92
C GLU A 382 17.37 1.89 -25.08
N ALA A 383 18.56 1.97 -25.68
CA ALA A 383 19.74 2.51 -25.02
C ALA A 383 19.63 4.04 -24.83
N LEU A 384 19.02 4.74 -25.79
CA LEU A 384 18.71 6.16 -25.66
C LEU A 384 17.76 6.41 -24.48
N ALA A 385 16.72 5.59 -24.32
CA ALA A 385 15.77 5.73 -23.21
C ALA A 385 16.47 5.57 -21.85
N ASP A 386 17.32 4.56 -21.72
CA ASP A 386 18.08 4.31 -20.49
C ASP A 386 19.09 5.44 -20.19
N ALA A 387 19.76 5.95 -21.23
CA ALA A 387 20.70 7.05 -21.11
C ALA A 387 20.03 8.35 -20.67
N LEU A 388 18.89 8.71 -21.26
CA LEU A 388 18.13 9.90 -20.87
C LEU A 388 17.68 9.84 -19.41
N LEU A 389 17.17 8.69 -18.97
CA LEU A 389 16.80 8.51 -17.56
C LEU A 389 18.00 8.63 -16.62
N SER A 390 19.16 8.10 -17.02
CA SER A 390 20.39 8.18 -16.22
C SER A 390 20.91 9.61 -16.08
N ASP A 391 20.84 10.39 -17.16
CA ASP A 391 21.43 11.74 -17.20
C ASP A 391 20.50 12.81 -16.61
N LEU A 392 19.18 12.64 -16.73
CA LEU A 392 18.20 13.67 -16.38
C LEU A 392 17.61 13.50 -14.98
N LEU A 393 17.44 12.25 -14.52
CA LEU A 393 16.90 11.99 -13.18
C LEU A 393 17.94 12.32 -12.09
N PRO A 394 17.53 12.97 -11.00
CA PRO A 394 18.45 13.33 -9.93
C PRO A 394 18.97 12.09 -9.17
N PRO A 395 20.21 12.13 -8.62
CA PRO A 395 20.80 11.01 -7.88
C PRO A 395 20.00 10.53 -6.66
N GLY A 396 19.10 11.39 -6.15
CA GLY A 396 18.22 11.10 -5.01
C GLY A 396 16.95 10.32 -5.37
N GLY A 397 16.75 9.96 -6.63
CA GLY A 397 15.58 9.24 -7.11
C GLY A 397 14.50 10.14 -7.71
N VAL A 398 13.45 9.50 -8.21
CA VAL A 398 12.34 10.10 -8.97
C VAL A 398 11.46 10.91 -8.00
N THR A 399 11.40 12.23 -8.21
CA THR A 399 10.56 13.14 -7.41
C THR A 399 9.13 13.21 -7.90
N ASP A 400 8.92 12.93 -9.19
CA ASP A 400 7.62 12.91 -9.83
C ASP A 400 7.55 11.81 -10.88
N ASP A 401 6.35 11.39 -11.21
CA ASP A 401 6.13 10.31 -12.15
C ASP A 401 6.78 10.57 -13.53
N THR A 402 7.24 9.52 -14.21
CA THR A 402 7.90 9.68 -15.51
C THR A 402 7.41 8.65 -16.52
N ALA A 403 6.77 9.12 -17.57
CA ALA A 403 6.59 8.39 -18.82
C ALA A 403 7.55 8.94 -19.88
N LEU A 404 8.23 8.06 -20.61
CA LEU A 404 9.14 8.40 -21.69
C LEU A 404 8.88 7.44 -22.86
N VAL A 405 8.62 8.00 -24.03
CA VAL A 405 8.41 7.28 -25.28
C VAL A 405 9.42 7.76 -26.31
N ILE A 406 10.15 6.82 -26.90
CA ILE A 406 11.12 7.06 -27.97
C ILE A 406 10.65 6.31 -29.22
N LEU A 407 10.39 7.07 -30.28
CA LEU A 407 9.93 6.56 -31.56
C LEU A 407 10.93 6.91 -32.67
N PRO A 408 11.68 5.95 -33.21
CA PRO A 408 12.49 6.14 -34.41
C PRO A 408 11.60 6.35 -35.66
N LEU A 409 12.05 7.22 -36.58
CA LEU A 409 11.28 7.66 -37.74
C LEU A 409 11.91 7.35 -39.10
#